data_AF-A0A132MUJ3-F1
#
_entry.id   AF-A0A132MUJ3-F1
#
_cell.length_a   1.000
_cell.length_b   1.000
_cell.length_c   1.000
_cell.angle_alpha   90.00
_cell.angle_beta   90.00
_cell.angle_gamma   90.00
#
_symmetry.space_group_name_H-M   'P 1'
#
loop_
_entity.id
_entity.type
_entity.pdbx_description
1 polymer ?
#
loop_
_entity_poly.entity_id
_entity_poly.type
_entity_poly.pdbx_seq_one_letter_code
_entity_poly.pdbx_strand_id
1 'polypeptide(L)'
;MARAIHPIERESYAILRSRVDTSALPPYTRAVVERVIHASADLAYLTDLVCDEAALERAVRALRAGAPVVADVAMVAAGITAREVVCRISDPRARELARARGITRSAAGVRLAYQEVGPGAVWVVGCAPTALYELIGLDADPALVIGLPVGFVGAAESKAALRSSGLPAVSNVSEKGGSAVAAAALNALLYLEESE
;
A
#
# COMPACT_ATOMS: atom_id res chain seq x y z
N MET A 1 16.44 3.89 -14.10
CA MET A 1 17.56 4.82 -13.84
C MET A 1 17.73 4.84 -12.33
N ALA A 2 18.89 4.42 -11.80
CA ALA A 2 19.05 4.20 -10.36
C ALA A 2 18.76 5.50 -9.56
N ARG A 3 17.93 5.40 -8.53
CA ARG A 3 17.53 6.53 -7.69
C ARG A 3 18.73 7.17 -6.98
N ALA A 4 19.00 8.44 -7.27
CA ALA A 4 20.01 9.20 -6.53
C ALA A 4 19.48 9.56 -5.13
N ILE A 5 20.04 8.92 -4.09
CA ILE A 5 19.63 9.19 -2.71
C ILE A 5 20.17 10.54 -2.25
N HIS A 6 19.27 11.45 -1.87
CA HIS A 6 19.64 12.79 -1.40
C HIS A 6 20.31 12.73 -0.01
N PRO A 7 21.29 13.60 0.31
CA PRO A 7 21.94 13.63 1.63
C PRO A 7 20.96 13.75 2.80
N ILE A 8 19.90 14.56 2.66
CA ILE A 8 18.85 14.71 3.69
C ILE A 8 18.15 13.39 3.98
N GLU A 9 17.90 12.58 2.95
CA GLU A 9 17.26 11.28 3.13
C GLU A 9 18.18 10.33 3.92
N ARG A 10 19.47 10.28 3.57
CA ARG A 10 20.46 9.48 4.32
C ARG A 10 20.52 9.89 5.78
N GLU A 11 20.59 11.19 6.05
CA GLU A 11 20.63 11.71 7.43
C GLU A 11 19.34 11.38 8.19
N SER A 12 18.18 11.50 7.54
CA SER A 12 16.90 11.16 8.16
C SER A 12 16.82 9.68 8.57
N TYR A 13 17.30 8.74 7.74
CA TYR A 13 17.37 7.33 8.13
C TYR A 13 18.39 7.07 9.24
N ALA A 14 19.51 7.79 9.28
CA ALA A 14 20.48 7.69 10.37
C ALA A 14 19.84 8.12 11.71
N ILE A 15 19.11 9.23 11.71
CA ILE A 15 18.36 9.71 12.88
C ILE A 15 17.24 8.75 13.28
N LEU A 16 16.52 8.16 12.31
CA LEU A 16 15.49 7.16 12.58
C LEU A 16 16.10 5.96 13.31
N ARG A 17 17.17 5.37 12.77
CA ARG A 17 17.82 4.16 13.31
C ARG A 17 18.54 4.41 14.65
N SER A 18 18.84 5.66 15.00
CA SER A 18 19.34 6.00 16.34
C SER A 18 18.24 6.06 17.40
N ARG A 19 16.97 6.20 16.99
CA ARG A 19 15.81 6.28 17.89
C ARG A 19 15.06 4.95 18.03
N VAL A 20 15.18 4.07 17.05
CA VAL A 20 14.49 2.78 17.03
C VAL A 20 15.37 1.70 16.40
N ASP A 21 15.45 0.54 17.05
CA ASP A 21 16.19 -0.61 16.53
C ASP A 21 15.33 -1.44 15.57
N THR A 22 15.74 -1.48 14.31
CA THR A 22 15.11 -2.24 13.22
C THR A 22 15.99 -3.39 12.74
N SER A 23 17.12 -3.65 13.39
CA SER A 23 18.14 -4.60 12.93
C SER A 23 17.68 -6.05 12.90
N ALA A 24 16.72 -6.41 13.77
CA ALA A 24 16.12 -7.73 13.82
C ALA A 24 15.03 -7.97 12.76
N LEU A 25 14.59 -6.92 12.05
CA LEU A 25 13.57 -7.08 11.01
C LEU A 25 14.17 -7.73 9.75
N PRO A 26 13.42 -8.64 9.09
CA PRO A 26 13.77 -9.14 7.77
C PRO A 26 13.93 -8.00 6.74
N PRO A 27 14.72 -8.18 5.67
CA PRO A 27 15.13 -7.08 4.79
C PRO A 27 13.97 -6.34 4.11
N TYR A 28 12.96 -7.04 3.57
CA TYR A 28 11.83 -6.37 2.92
C TYR A 28 10.93 -5.69 3.94
N THR A 29 10.64 -6.38 5.05
CA THR A 29 9.89 -5.83 6.18
C THR A 29 10.56 -4.58 6.74
N ARG A 30 11.88 -4.61 6.93
CA ARG A 30 12.68 -3.49 7.41
C ARG A 30 12.59 -2.30 6.47
N ALA A 31 12.71 -2.52 5.16
CA ALA A 31 12.60 -1.45 4.16
C ALA A 31 11.22 -0.79 4.21
N VAL A 32 10.14 -1.58 4.29
CA VAL A 32 8.77 -1.06 4.40
C VAL A 32 8.57 -0.28 5.69
N VAL A 33 8.92 -0.87 6.84
CA VAL A 33 8.75 -0.25 8.16
C VAL A 33 9.53 1.06 8.26
N GLU A 34 10.81 1.06 7.90
CA GLU A 34 11.62 2.28 7.96
C GLU A 34 11.10 3.37 7.00
N ARG A 35 10.64 3.01 5.80
CA ARG A 35 10.10 3.99 4.85
C ARG A 35 8.78 4.59 5.33
N VAL A 36 7.91 3.80 5.96
CA VAL A 36 6.67 4.27 6.57
C VAL A 36 6.95 5.19 7.77
N ILE A 37 7.88 4.82 8.65
CA ILE A 37 8.30 5.67 9.77
C ILE A 37 8.92 6.97 9.24
N HIS A 38 9.78 6.90 8.22
CA HIS A 38 10.38 8.08 7.60
C HIS A 38 9.33 9.04 7.02
N ALA A 39 8.31 8.52 6.35
CA ALA A 39 7.25 9.32 5.75
C ALA A 39 6.28 9.95 6.77
N SER A 40 6.17 9.37 7.96
CA SER A 40 5.20 9.80 8.99
C SER A 40 5.82 10.45 10.23
N ALA A 41 7.14 10.29 10.41
CA ALA A 41 7.86 10.58 11.65
C ALA A 41 7.27 9.89 12.90
N ASP A 42 6.53 8.79 12.72
CA ASP A 42 5.87 8.06 13.80
C ASP A 42 6.53 6.70 14.04
N LEU A 43 7.32 6.62 15.11
CA LEU A 43 8.07 5.40 15.48
C LEU A 43 7.14 4.23 15.87
N ALA A 44 5.88 4.49 16.23
CA ALA A 44 4.96 3.44 16.66
C ALA A 44 4.60 2.47 15.52
N TYR A 45 4.83 2.86 14.26
CA TYR A 45 4.67 1.95 13.13
C TYR A 45 5.60 0.73 13.19
N LEU A 46 6.70 0.77 13.97
CA LEU A 46 7.53 -0.41 14.20
C LEU A 46 6.71 -1.59 14.75
N THR A 47 5.81 -1.34 15.70
CA THR A 47 5.03 -2.38 16.37
C THR A 47 3.58 -2.44 15.87
N ASP A 48 3.14 -1.43 15.12
CA ASP A 48 1.77 -1.35 14.58
C ASP A 48 1.64 -2.00 13.20
N LEU A 49 2.70 -1.96 12.37
CA LEU A 49 2.70 -2.61 11.07
C LEU A 49 2.73 -4.14 11.20
N VAL A 50 1.98 -4.79 10.31
CA VAL A 50 1.94 -6.23 10.14
C VAL A 50 2.32 -6.52 8.70
N CYS A 51 3.48 -7.15 8.53
CA CYS A 51 4.06 -7.52 7.25
C CYS A 51 4.29 -9.03 7.21
N ASP A 52 4.13 -9.63 6.03
CA ASP A 52 4.61 -10.98 5.75
C ASP A 52 5.80 -10.91 4.80
N GLU A 53 6.99 -11.33 5.26
CA GLU A 53 8.23 -11.20 4.48
C GLU A 53 8.14 -11.97 3.15
N ALA A 54 7.54 -13.16 3.17
CA ALA A 54 7.41 -13.98 1.97
C ALA A 54 6.47 -13.34 0.94
N ALA A 55 5.38 -12.70 1.38
CA ALA A 55 4.49 -11.92 0.52
C ALA A 55 5.22 -10.71 -0.07
N LEU A 56 6.00 -9.98 0.74
CA LEU A 56 6.79 -8.85 0.25
C LEU A 56 7.81 -9.26 -0.81
N GLU A 57 8.52 -10.37 -0.58
CA GLU A 57 9.47 -10.91 -1.56
C GLU A 57 8.77 -11.28 -2.87
N ARG A 58 7.64 -11.99 -2.81
CA ARG A 58 6.84 -12.33 -4.01
C ARG A 58 6.34 -11.07 -4.73
N ALA A 59 5.93 -10.05 -3.97
CA ALA A 59 5.47 -8.77 -4.52
C ALA A 59 6.59 -8.05 -5.27
N VAL A 60 7.82 -8.02 -4.72
CA VAL A 60 8.98 -7.43 -5.40
C VAL A 60 9.27 -8.15 -6.72
N ARG A 61 9.20 -9.49 -6.74
CA ARG A 61 9.35 -10.27 -7.97
C ARG A 61 8.24 -9.97 -8.98
N ALA A 62 7.00 -9.81 -8.53
CA ALA A 62 5.87 -9.45 -9.39
C ALA A 62 6.03 -8.04 -9.98
N LEU A 63 6.44 -7.05 -9.17
CA LEU A 63 6.71 -5.68 -9.63
C LEU A 63 7.81 -5.65 -10.70
N ARG A 64 8.89 -6.43 -10.50
CA ARG A 64 9.96 -6.64 -11.50
C ARG A 64 9.46 -7.26 -12.79
N ALA A 65 8.50 -8.19 -12.69
CA ALA A 65 7.85 -8.78 -13.85
C ALA A 65 6.81 -7.85 -14.53
N GLY A 66 6.64 -6.62 -14.02
CA GLY A 66 5.73 -5.62 -14.59
C GLY A 66 4.30 -5.69 -14.05
N ALA A 67 4.09 -6.27 -12.86
CA ALA A 67 2.77 -6.30 -12.22
C ALA A 67 2.16 -4.89 -12.15
N PRO A 68 0.87 -4.73 -12.54
CA PRO A 68 0.18 -3.45 -12.44
C PRO A 68 0.10 -2.95 -10.99
N VAL A 69 0.19 -1.63 -10.81
CA VAL A 69 -0.02 -0.98 -9.52
C VAL A 69 -1.36 -0.25 -9.55
N VAL A 70 -2.19 -0.48 -8.54
CA VAL A 70 -3.51 0.14 -8.41
C VAL A 70 -3.61 0.93 -7.11
N ALA A 71 -4.21 2.12 -7.15
CA ALA A 71 -4.46 2.94 -5.97
C ALA A 71 -5.95 3.27 -5.78
N ASP A 72 -6.41 3.27 -4.53
CA ASP A 72 -7.79 3.59 -4.17
C ASP A 72 -8.15 5.07 -4.37
N VAL A 73 -7.18 5.98 -4.18
CA VAL A 73 -7.35 7.43 -4.34
C VAL A 73 -6.18 8.09 -5.07
N ALA A 74 -6.45 9.24 -5.69
CA ALA A 74 -5.45 9.99 -6.46
C ALA A 74 -4.23 10.42 -5.63
N MET A 75 -4.41 10.69 -4.33
CA MET A 75 -3.30 11.08 -3.43
C MET A 75 -2.31 9.93 -3.21
N VAL A 76 -2.79 8.68 -3.15
CA VAL A 76 -1.91 7.50 -3.09
C VAL A 76 -1.15 7.37 -4.41
N ALA A 77 -1.85 7.45 -5.54
CA ALA A 77 -1.24 7.38 -6.87
C ALA A 77 -0.15 8.44 -7.05
N ALA A 78 -0.41 9.69 -6.66
CA ALA A 78 0.55 10.79 -6.76
C ALA A 78 1.78 10.61 -5.85
N GLY A 79 1.67 9.85 -4.77
CA GLY A 79 2.79 9.54 -3.88
C GLY A 79 3.72 8.43 -4.39
N ILE A 80 3.32 7.69 -5.42
CA ILE A 80 4.09 6.59 -6.01
C ILE A 80 4.90 7.14 -7.18
N THR A 81 6.22 7.15 -7.06
CA THR A 81 7.08 7.97 -7.93
C THR A 81 7.74 7.20 -9.08
N ALA A 82 7.90 5.89 -8.94
CA ALA A 82 8.70 5.07 -9.85
C ALA A 82 7.86 4.22 -10.82
N ARG A 83 6.53 4.30 -10.74
CA ARG A 83 5.61 3.46 -11.52
C ARG A 83 4.35 4.22 -11.88
N GLU A 84 3.81 3.97 -13.07
CA GLU A 84 2.46 4.41 -13.42
C GLU A 84 1.42 3.66 -12.58
N VAL A 85 0.41 4.38 -12.10
CA VAL A 85 -0.59 3.83 -11.19
C VAL A 85 -1.98 3.95 -11.78
N VAL A 86 -2.69 2.83 -11.83
CA VAL A 86 -4.11 2.80 -12.18
C VAL A 86 -4.92 3.32 -10.99
N CYS A 87 -5.66 4.40 -11.19
CA CYS A 87 -6.54 4.96 -10.18
C CYS A 87 -7.86 5.40 -10.82
N ARG A 88 -8.97 4.74 -10.48
CA ARG A 88 -10.26 4.93 -11.16
C ARG A 88 -11.31 5.66 -10.33
N ILE A 89 -10.95 6.20 -9.16
CA ILE A 89 -11.91 6.93 -8.31
C ILE A 89 -12.53 8.16 -9.00
N SER A 90 -11.77 8.82 -9.89
CA SER A 90 -12.21 10.00 -10.62
C SER A 90 -12.83 9.68 -11.99
N ASP A 91 -12.89 8.40 -12.38
CA ASP A 91 -13.53 7.97 -13.61
C ASP A 91 -15.05 8.25 -13.52
N PRO A 92 -15.66 8.93 -14.51
CA PRO A 92 -17.10 9.15 -14.53
C PRO A 92 -17.91 7.86 -14.33
N ARG A 93 -17.44 6.72 -14.86
CA ARG A 93 -18.07 5.41 -14.71
C ARG A 93 -18.07 4.96 -13.25
N ALA A 94 -17.10 5.35 -12.43
CA ALA A 94 -17.06 5.00 -11.01
C ALA A 94 -18.21 5.66 -10.26
N ARG A 95 -18.56 6.91 -10.63
CA ARG A 95 -19.70 7.62 -10.05
C ARG A 95 -21.03 6.97 -10.41
N GLU A 96 -21.18 6.56 -11.67
CA GLU A 96 -22.38 5.88 -12.15
C GLU A 96 -22.54 4.52 -11.47
N LEU A 97 -21.47 3.72 -11.42
CA LEU A 97 -21.45 2.43 -10.77
C LEU A 97 -21.74 2.52 -9.26
N ALA A 98 -21.14 3.51 -8.57
CA ALA A 98 -21.39 3.77 -7.15
C ALA A 98 -22.88 4.01 -6.88
N ARG A 99 -23.54 4.84 -7.70
CA ARG A 99 -24.98 5.11 -7.58
C ARG A 99 -25.81 3.86 -7.89
N ALA A 100 -25.50 3.16 -8.97
CA ALA A 100 -26.26 1.99 -9.41
C ALA A 100 -26.20 0.82 -8.43
N ARG A 101 -25.09 0.68 -7.68
CA ARG A 101 -24.85 -0.43 -6.75
C ARG A 101 -25.00 -0.06 -5.27
N GLY A 102 -25.22 1.21 -4.95
CA GLY A 102 -25.30 1.67 -3.56
C GLY A 102 -23.98 1.56 -2.80
N ILE A 103 -22.84 1.65 -3.50
CA ILE A 103 -21.49 1.56 -2.92
C ILE A 103 -20.77 2.91 -2.99
N THR A 104 -19.64 3.04 -2.31
CA THR A 104 -18.84 4.27 -2.37
C THR A 104 -18.12 4.41 -3.71
N ARG A 105 -17.72 5.63 -4.05
CA ARG A 105 -16.92 5.88 -5.26
C ARG A 105 -15.57 5.16 -5.25
N SER A 106 -14.94 5.02 -4.09
CA SER A 106 -13.67 4.30 -3.97
C SER A 106 -13.86 2.80 -4.22
N ALA A 107 -14.93 2.19 -3.67
CA ALA A 107 -15.29 0.80 -3.96
C ALA A 107 -15.60 0.59 -5.46
N ALA A 108 -16.39 1.47 -6.06
CA ALA A 108 -16.65 1.43 -7.50
C ALA A 108 -15.37 1.58 -8.33
N GLY A 109 -14.44 2.46 -7.91
CA GLY A 109 -13.13 2.62 -8.53
C GLY A 109 -12.29 1.33 -8.49
N VAL A 110 -12.30 0.60 -7.37
CA VAL A 110 -11.64 -0.71 -7.25
C VAL A 110 -12.19 -1.71 -8.27
N ARG A 111 -13.52 -1.81 -8.42
CA ARG A 111 -14.12 -2.71 -9.42
C ARG A 111 -13.69 -2.38 -10.84
N LEU A 112 -13.69 -1.10 -11.20
CA LEU A 112 -13.28 -0.67 -12.54
C LEU A 112 -11.80 -0.94 -12.78
N ALA A 113 -10.94 -0.68 -11.79
CA ALA A 113 -9.53 -0.98 -11.89
C ALA A 113 -9.29 -2.49 -12.03
N TYR A 114 -10.02 -3.32 -11.28
CA TYR A 114 -9.90 -4.78 -11.36
C TYR A 114 -10.28 -5.30 -12.76
N GLN A 115 -11.34 -4.77 -13.36
CA GLN A 115 -11.74 -5.09 -14.74
C GLN A 115 -10.66 -4.75 -15.78
N GLU A 116 -9.79 -3.79 -15.47
CA GLU A 116 -8.72 -3.34 -16.35
C GLU A 116 -7.42 -4.13 -16.16
N VAL A 117 -7.02 -4.36 -14.90
CA VAL A 117 -5.70 -4.95 -14.59
C VAL A 117 -5.72 -6.47 -14.44
N GLY A 118 -6.87 -7.06 -14.10
CA GLY A 118 -6.99 -8.49 -13.84
C GLY A 118 -6.24 -8.97 -12.59
N PRO A 119 -5.92 -10.28 -12.50
CA PRO A 119 -5.19 -10.85 -11.37
C PRO A 119 -3.70 -10.48 -11.37
N GLY A 120 -3.04 -10.64 -10.23
CA GLY A 120 -1.60 -10.42 -10.08
C GLY A 120 -1.17 -8.96 -9.89
N ALA A 121 -2.11 -8.02 -9.80
CA ALA A 121 -1.81 -6.62 -9.51
C ALA A 121 -1.41 -6.39 -8.04
N VAL A 122 -0.63 -5.33 -7.80
CA VAL A 122 -0.34 -4.81 -6.47
C VAL A 122 -1.31 -3.68 -6.16
N TRP A 123 -2.08 -3.85 -5.09
CA TRP A 123 -3.11 -2.90 -4.68
C TRP A 123 -2.66 -2.06 -3.49
N VAL A 124 -2.82 -0.75 -3.58
CA VAL A 124 -2.46 0.20 -2.53
C VAL A 124 -3.71 0.96 -2.10
N VAL A 125 -4.22 0.61 -0.93
CA VAL A 125 -5.40 1.23 -0.33
C VAL A 125 -4.97 2.06 0.87
N GLY A 126 -4.87 3.38 0.66
CA GLY A 126 -4.36 4.31 1.67
C GLY A 126 -5.42 5.22 2.28
N CYS A 127 -6.66 5.22 1.79
CA CYS A 127 -7.67 6.16 2.26
C CYS A 127 -8.98 5.48 2.67
N ALA A 128 -9.58 4.68 1.80
CA ALA A 128 -10.96 4.25 1.96
C ALA A 128 -11.09 2.82 2.50
N PRO A 129 -11.60 2.61 3.74
CA PRO A 129 -11.92 1.27 4.24
C PRO A 129 -12.87 0.50 3.32
N THR A 130 -13.81 1.20 2.68
CA THR A 130 -14.76 0.62 1.73
C THR A 130 -14.11 0.11 0.45
N ALA A 131 -13.02 0.73 -0.01
CA ALA A 131 -12.23 0.19 -1.12
C ALA A 131 -11.53 -1.11 -0.72
N LEU A 132 -11.04 -1.19 0.52
CA LEU A 132 -10.38 -2.38 1.02
C LEU A 132 -11.35 -3.57 1.15
N TYR A 133 -12.52 -3.34 1.75
CA TYR A 133 -13.58 -4.35 1.82
C TYR A 133 -14.04 -4.81 0.45
N GLU A 134 -14.18 -3.87 -0.49
CA GLU A 134 -14.55 -4.21 -1.86
C GLU A 134 -13.50 -5.13 -2.49
N LEU A 135 -12.21 -4.80 -2.38
CA LEU A 135 -11.13 -5.63 -2.90
C LEU A 135 -11.11 -7.04 -2.28
N ILE A 136 -11.30 -7.14 -0.96
CA ILE A 136 -11.36 -8.44 -0.25
C ILE A 136 -12.52 -9.31 -0.77
N GLY A 137 -13.64 -8.70 -1.14
CA GLY A 137 -14.81 -9.39 -1.68
C GLY A 137 -14.69 -9.80 -3.15
N LEU A 138 -13.64 -9.36 -3.85
CA LEU A 138 -13.36 -9.74 -5.23
C LEU A 138 -12.42 -10.95 -5.30
N ASP A 139 -12.54 -11.73 -6.37
CA ASP A 139 -11.58 -12.78 -6.71
C ASP A 139 -10.36 -12.19 -7.45
N ALA A 140 -9.72 -11.21 -6.79
CA ALA A 140 -8.73 -10.35 -7.41
C ALA A 140 -7.34 -10.97 -7.56
N ASP A 141 -7.07 -12.10 -6.88
CA ASP A 141 -5.77 -12.78 -6.81
C ASP A 141 -4.56 -11.82 -6.85
N PRO A 142 -4.46 -10.87 -5.90
CA PRO A 142 -3.45 -9.83 -5.94
C PRO A 142 -2.05 -10.39 -5.62
N ALA A 143 -1.02 -9.83 -6.25
CA ALA A 143 0.36 -10.12 -5.85
C ALA A 143 0.67 -9.62 -4.44
N LEU A 144 0.08 -8.47 -4.07
CA LEU A 144 0.13 -7.88 -2.73
C LEU A 144 -0.99 -6.85 -2.54
N VAL A 145 -1.52 -6.77 -1.33
CA VAL A 145 -2.40 -5.68 -0.89
C VAL A 145 -1.72 -4.87 0.22
N ILE A 146 -1.39 -3.62 -0.06
CA ILE A 146 -0.99 -2.64 0.94
C ILE A 146 -2.26 -1.96 1.45
N GLY A 147 -2.85 -2.51 2.51
CA GLY A 147 -4.07 -2.03 3.14
C GLY A 147 -3.77 -1.17 4.35
N LEU A 148 -3.60 0.13 4.14
CA LEU A 148 -3.34 1.12 5.18
C LEU A 148 -4.37 2.27 5.16
N PRO A 149 -5.70 2.00 5.09
CA PRO A 149 -6.69 3.06 5.25
C PRO A 149 -6.59 3.67 6.66
N VAL A 150 -6.83 4.99 6.73
CA VAL A 150 -6.85 5.77 7.97
C VAL A 150 -8.27 6.13 8.35
N GLY A 151 -8.55 6.19 9.64
CA GLY A 151 -9.77 6.80 10.15
C GLY A 151 -10.34 6.09 11.36
N PHE A 152 -11.26 6.77 12.03
CA PHE A 152 -11.91 6.27 13.24
C PHE A 152 -13.13 5.38 12.98
N VAL A 153 -13.51 5.19 11.72
CA VAL A 153 -14.68 4.38 11.34
C VAL A 153 -14.26 3.39 10.26
N GLY A 154 -14.30 2.09 10.60
CA GLY A 154 -14.09 0.99 9.66
C GLY A 154 -12.63 0.74 9.27
N ALA A 155 -11.69 1.63 9.59
CA ALA A 155 -10.29 1.48 9.18
C ALA A 155 -9.63 0.28 9.87
N ALA A 156 -9.67 0.22 11.21
CA ALA A 156 -9.09 -0.89 11.96
C ALA A 156 -9.76 -2.22 11.60
N GLU A 157 -11.09 -2.22 11.42
CA GLU A 157 -11.88 -3.41 11.07
C GLU A 157 -11.59 -3.89 9.65
N SER A 158 -11.49 -2.99 8.67
CA SER A 158 -11.15 -3.36 7.28
C SER A 158 -9.75 -3.96 7.16
N LYS A 159 -8.81 -3.46 7.97
CA LYS A 159 -7.46 -3.99 8.06
C LYS A 159 -7.41 -5.34 8.77
N ALA A 160 -8.21 -5.52 9.82
CA ALA A 160 -8.37 -6.83 10.44
C ALA A 160 -8.99 -7.86 9.47
N ALA A 161 -9.97 -7.44 8.67
CA ALA A 161 -10.56 -8.25 7.61
C ALA A 161 -9.53 -8.63 6.54
N LEU A 162 -8.66 -7.69 6.11
CA LEU A 162 -7.56 -7.98 5.19
C LEU A 162 -6.60 -9.03 5.77
N ARG A 163 -6.18 -8.86 7.03
CA ARG A 163 -5.29 -9.84 7.68
C ARG A 163 -5.92 -11.22 7.81
N SER A 164 -7.26 -11.29 7.86
CA SER A 164 -8.01 -12.55 8.00
C SER A 164 -8.44 -13.15 6.66
N SER A 165 -8.26 -12.46 5.54
CA SER A 165 -8.76 -12.90 4.24
C SER A 165 -7.88 -13.94 3.55
N GLY A 166 -6.63 -14.10 4.01
CA GLY A 166 -5.63 -14.96 3.37
C GLY A 166 -4.93 -14.33 2.17
N LEU A 167 -5.29 -13.09 1.80
CA LEU A 167 -4.58 -12.35 0.75
C LEU A 167 -3.16 -11.96 1.22
N PRO A 168 -2.15 -11.96 0.32
CA PRO A 168 -0.83 -11.44 0.64
C PRO A 168 -0.93 -9.94 0.97
N ALA A 169 -0.49 -9.52 2.16
CA ALA A 169 -0.80 -8.18 2.65
C ALA A 169 0.29 -7.50 3.47
N VAL A 170 0.29 -6.16 3.38
CA VAL A 170 0.83 -5.23 4.39
C VAL A 170 -0.35 -4.49 5.01
N SER A 171 -0.42 -4.46 6.34
CA SER A 171 -1.49 -3.83 7.10
C SER A 171 -0.93 -3.19 8.37
N ASN A 172 -1.77 -2.52 9.15
CA ASN A 172 -1.50 -2.21 10.56
C ASN A 172 -2.72 -2.45 11.46
N VAL A 173 -2.54 -2.40 12.78
CA VAL A 173 -3.59 -2.72 13.76
C VAL A 173 -4.46 -1.51 14.11
N SER A 174 -3.84 -0.35 14.35
CA SER A 174 -4.51 0.88 14.81
C SER A 174 -5.37 1.56 13.74
N GLU A 175 -5.97 2.70 14.07
CA GLU A 175 -6.69 3.60 13.15
C GLU A 175 -5.76 4.38 12.22
N LYS A 176 -4.44 4.34 12.49
CA LYS A 176 -3.41 5.02 11.70
C LYS A 176 -3.35 4.45 10.29
N GLY A 177 -2.87 5.25 9.36
CA GLY A 177 -2.74 4.87 7.96
C GLY A 177 -2.58 6.12 7.13
N GLY A 178 -3.09 6.09 5.90
CA GLY A 178 -3.18 7.27 5.06
C GLY A 178 -2.39 7.11 3.78
N SER A 179 -2.63 8.03 2.85
CA SER A 179 -2.03 7.96 1.52
C SER A 179 -0.51 8.03 1.54
N ALA A 180 0.07 8.84 2.43
CA ALA A 180 1.52 8.98 2.56
C ALA A 180 2.20 7.68 2.98
N VAL A 181 1.68 6.99 4.01
CA VAL A 181 2.28 5.74 4.49
C VAL A 181 2.02 4.58 3.54
N ALA A 182 0.85 4.54 2.88
CA ALA A 182 0.56 3.53 1.87
C ALA A 182 1.47 3.65 0.63
N ALA A 183 1.66 4.88 0.13
CA ALA A 183 2.60 5.14 -0.96
C ALA A 183 4.06 4.87 -0.53
N ALA A 184 4.43 5.23 0.70
CA ALA A 184 5.75 4.95 1.26
C ALA A 184 6.05 3.44 1.31
N ALA A 185 5.10 2.63 1.74
CA ALA A 185 5.25 1.17 1.76
C ALA A 185 5.48 0.60 0.36
N LEU A 186 4.72 1.04 -0.66
CA LEU A 186 4.96 0.58 -2.03
C LEU A 186 6.32 1.06 -2.57
N ASN A 187 6.64 2.34 -2.37
CA ASN A 187 7.89 2.92 -2.84
C ASN A 187 9.11 2.18 -2.27
N ALA A 188 9.04 1.71 -1.01
CA ALA A 188 10.09 0.89 -0.42
C ALA A 188 10.38 -0.37 -1.27
N LEU A 189 9.33 -1.05 -1.75
CA LEU A 189 9.45 -2.24 -2.59
C LEU A 189 9.97 -1.90 -3.99
N LEU A 190 9.51 -0.80 -4.58
CA LEU A 190 9.97 -0.33 -5.89
C LEU A 190 11.46 0.09 -5.86
N TYR A 191 11.95 0.67 -4.77
CA TYR A 191 13.36 1.07 -4.69
C TYR A 191 14.30 -0.13 -4.48
N LEU A 192 13.82 -1.21 -3.87
CA LEU A 192 14.55 -2.48 -3.82
C LEU A 192 14.60 -3.16 -5.19
N GLU A 193 13.58 -2.96 -6.03
CA GLU A 193 13.62 -3.39 -7.43
C GLU A 193 14.77 -2.70 -8.20
N GLU A 194 15.02 -1.41 -7.97
CA GLU A 194 16.04 -0.63 -8.69
C GLU A 194 17.48 -0.81 -8.16
N SER A 195 17.66 -1.43 -7.00
CA SER A 195 18.95 -1.54 -6.31
C SER A 195 19.71 -2.85 -6.61
N GLU A 196 19.13 -3.73 -7.42
CA GLU A 196 19.74 -4.97 -7.95
C GLU A 196 19.87 -4.88 -9.48
#